data_AF-A0A523W9Q3-F1
#
_entry.id   AF-A0A523W9Q3-F1
#
_cell.length_a   1.000
_cell.length_b   1.000
_cell.length_c   1.000
_cell.angle_alpha   90.00
_cell.angle_beta   90.00
_cell.angle_gamma   90.00
#
_symmetry.space_group_name_H-M   'P 1'
#
loop_
_entity.id
_entity.type
_entity.pdbx_description
1 polymer ?
#
loop_
_entity_poly.entity_id
_entity_poly.type
_entity_poly.pdbx_seq_one_letter_code
_entity_poly.pdbx_strand_id
1 'polypeptide(L)' 'MSKELGAAKQKQARIALAKIHWECTPATHFHHEHCLRLIGFVQDYFRIEHNTIMHKMVQQ' A
#
# COMPACT_ATOMS: atom_id res chain seq x y z
N MET A 1 -9.97 2.02 -6.12
CA MET A 1 -9.74 1.93 -4.67
C MET A 1 -11.02 1.69 -3.85
N SER A 2 -12.07 2.52 -3.96
CA SER A 2 -13.28 2.35 -3.12
C SER A 2 -13.95 0.97 -3.24
N LYS A 3 -13.95 0.37 -4.45
CA LYS A 3 -14.52 -0.97 -4.68
C LYS A 3 -13.70 -2.09 -4.05
N GLU A 4 -12.36 -2.07 -4.18
CA GLU A 4 -11.50 -3.11 -3.59
C GLU A 4 -11.49 -2.99 -2.06
N LEU A 5 -11.42 -1.76 -1.54
CA LEU A 5 -11.45 -1.50 -0.11
C LEU A 5 -12.80 -1.91 0.50
N GLY A 6 -13.91 -1.62 -0.18
CA GLY A 6 -15.25 -2.05 0.20
C GLY A 6 -15.39 -3.58 0.20
N ALA A 7 -14.85 -4.26 -0.81
CA ALA A 7 -14.83 -5.73 -0.84
C ALA A 7 -13.97 -6.33 0.29
N ALA A 8 -12.83 -5.70 0.60
CA ALA A 8 -11.98 -6.10 1.73
C ALA A 8 -12.71 -5.92 3.08
N LYS A 9 -13.45 -4.81 3.25
CA LYS A 9 -14.26 -4.56 4.45
C LYS A 9 -15.39 -5.57 4.61
N GLN A 10 -16.07 -5.94 3.52
CA GLN A 10 -17.08 -7.01 3.52
C GLN A 10 -16.49 -8.36 3.95
N LYS A 11 -15.21 -8.62 3.64
CA LYS A 11 -14.47 -9.81 4.09
C LYS A 11 -13.85 -9.66 5.49
N GLN A 12 -14.23 -8.62 6.24
CA GLN A 12 -13.73 -8.32 7.59
C GLN A 12 -12.20 -8.14 7.64
N ALA A 13 -11.57 -7.74 6.52
CA ALA A 13 -10.15 -7.44 6.51
C ALA A 13 -9.88 -6.20 7.36
N ARG A 14 -9.14 -6.35 8.46
CA ARG A 14 -8.82 -5.23 9.37
C ARG A 14 -7.67 -4.35 8.88
N ILE A 15 -6.89 -4.86 7.93
CA ILE A 15 -5.66 -4.22 7.46
C ILE A 15 -5.63 -4.31 5.94
N ALA A 16 -5.38 -3.17 5.29
CA ALA A 16 -5.02 -3.10 3.88
C ALA A 16 -3.53 -2.74 3.78
N LEU A 17 -2.81 -3.47 2.92
CA LEU A 17 -1.40 -3.23 2.62
C LEU A 17 -1.25 -2.87 1.15
N ALA A 18 -0.52 -1.80 0.87
CA ALA A 18 -0.11 -1.42 -0.47
C ALA A 18 1.41 -1.54 -0.58
N LYS A 19 1.89 -2.21 -1.61
CA LYS A 19 3.32 -2.38 -1.91
C LYS A 19 3.57 -1.71 -3.24
N ILE A 20 4.45 -0.72 -3.25
CA ILE A 20 4.64 0.19 -4.37
C ILE A 20 6.12 0.17 -4.74
N HIS A 21 6.43 0.02 -6.01
CA HIS A 21 7.80 0.18 -6.49
C HIS A 21 8.30 1.61 -6.20
N TRP A 22 9.53 1.76 -5.73
CA TRP A 22 10.04 3.04 -5.24
C TRP A 22 10.01 4.15 -6.30
N GLU A 23 10.21 3.82 -7.59
CA GLU A 23 10.16 4.76 -8.71
C GLU A 23 8.73 5.23 -9.04
N CYS A 24 7.72 4.51 -8.57
CA CYS A 24 6.33 4.95 -8.64
C CYS A 24 6.02 5.97 -7.52
N THR A 25 7.02 6.72 -7.05
CA THR A 25 6.91 7.71 -5.97
C THR A 25 5.82 8.76 -6.17
N PRO A 26 5.50 9.21 -7.40
CA PRO A 26 4.35 10.07 -7.64
C PRO A 26 3.02 9.41 -7.23
N ALA A 27 2.91 8.08 -7.34
CA ALA A 27 1.76 7.33 -6.84
C ALA A 27 1.76 7.24 -5.29
N THR A 28 2.86 7.52 -4.61
CA THR A 28 2.92 7.53 -3.14
C THR A 28 2.12 8.69 -2.54
N HIS A 29 1.98 9.82 -3.26
CA HIS A 29 1.12 10.93 -2.85
C HIS A 29 -0.35 10.50 -2.76
N PHE A 30 -0.82 9.73 -3.75
CA PHE A 30 -2.16 9.15 -3.80
C PHE A 30 -2.45 8.22 -2.60
N HIS A 31 -1.46 7.51 -2.07
CA HIS A 31 -1.65 6.64 -0.90
C HIS A 31 -1.71 7.44 0.41
N HIS A 32 -0.99 8.56 0.48
CA HIS A 32 -1.07 9.47 1.62
C HIS A 32 -2.46 10.14 1.72
N GLU A 33 -3.04 10.55 0.59
CA GLU A 33 -4.40 11.09 0.51
C GLU A 33 -5.48 10.07 0.94
N HIS A 34 -5.19 8.78 0.83
CA HIS A 34 -6.07 7.68 1.22
C HIS A 34 -5.75 7.06 2.59
N CYS A 35 -5.10 7.82 3.48
CA CYS A 35 -4.81 7.41 4.87
C CYS A 35 -3.91 6.17 5.03
N LEU A 36 -3.18 5.79 3.98
CA LEU A 36 -2.22 4.68 4.03
C LEU A 36 -0.86 5.19 4.53
N ARG A 37 -0.49 4.80 5.75
CA ARG A 37 0.75 5.21 6.39
C ARG A 37 1.93 4.38 5.88
N LEU A 38 3.06 5.03 5.62
CA LEU A 38 4.32 4.34 5.35
C LEU A 38 4.70 3.49 6.57
N ILE A 39 4.96 2.20 6.36
CA ILE A 39 5.36 1.26 7.42
C ILE A 39 6.72 0.62 7.20
N GLY A 40 7.29 0.77 6.01
CA GLY A 40 8.61 0.20 5.75
C GLY A 40 9.01 0.21 4.29
N PHE A 41 10.19 -0.35 4.09
CA PHE A 41 10.88 -0.42 2.81
C PHE A 41 11.53 -1.80 2.71
N VAL A 42 11.43 -2.43 1.54
CA VAL A 42 12.00 -3.75 1.26
C VAL A 42 12.75 -3.68 -0.07
N GLN A 43 14.02 -4.06 -0.05
CA GLN A 43 14.84 -4.17 -1.26
C GLN A 43 14.51 -5.44 -2.02
N ASP A 44 14.65 -5.39 -3.34
CA ASP A 44 14.51 -6.55 -4.23
C ASP A 44 13.20 -7.34 -4.12
N TYR A 45 12.12 -6.70 -3.66
CA TYR A 45 10.87 -7.41 -3.34
C TYR A 45 10.21 -8.04 -4.57
N PHE A 46 10.28 -7.38 -5.73
CA PHE A 46 9.74 -7.91 -6.98
C PHE A 46 10.81 -8.57 -7.85
N ARG A 47 12.00 -7.97 -7.95
CA ARG A 47 13.20 -8.40 -8.68
C ARG A 47 14.43 -7.67 -8.11
N ILE A 48 15.62 -8.09 -8.50
CA ILE A 48 16.87 -7.37 -8.22
C ILE A 48 16.72 -5.90 -8.64
N GLU A 49 17.15 -4.99 -7.77
CA GLU A 49 17.03 -3.52 -7.82
C GLU A 49 15.60 -2.96 -7.71
N HIS A 50 14.57 -3.80 -7.60
CA HIS A 50 13.20 -3.35 -7.40
C HIS A 50 12.85 -3.11 -5.93
N ASN A 51 13.33 -1.98 -5.44
CA ASN A 51 13.00 -1.51 -4.10
C ASN A 51 11.51 -1.18 -3.97
N THR A 52 10.92 -1.53 -2.84
CA THR A 52 9.49 -1.45 -2.61
C THR A 52 9.18 -0.73 -1.32
N ILE A 53 8.30 0.25 -1.41
CA ILE A 53 7.75 1.01 -0.30
C ILE A 53 6.44 0.34 0.14
N MET A 54 6.30 0.12 1.44
CA MET A 54 5.11 -0.52 2.02
C MET A 54 4.26 0.49 2.78
N HIS A 55 2.97 0.56 2.45
CA HIS A 55 1.99 1.33 3.18
C HIS A 55 0.92 0.45 3.82
N LYS A 56 0.39 0.90 4.95
CA LYS A 56 -0.64 0.21 5.73
C LYS A 56 -1.78 1.16 6.07
N MET A 57 -2.99 0.65 5.92
CA MET A 57 -4.21 1.25 6.47
C MET A 57 -4.88 0.25 7.40
N VAL A 58 -5.31 0.73 8.56
CA VAL A 58 -6.19 -0.03 9.44
C VAL A 58 -7.62 0.36 9.09
N GLN A 59 -8.44 -0.61 8.70
CA GLN A 59 -9.85 -0.38 8.41
C GLN A 59 -10.61 -0.27 9.74
N GLN A 60 -11.37 0.81 9.90
CA GLN A 60 -12.34 0.99 10.99
C GLN A 60 -13.66 0.29 10.65
#